data_AF-A0A354CTY6-F1
#
_entry.id   AF-A0A354CTY6-F1
#
_cell.length_a   1.000
_cell.length_b   1.000
_cell.length_c   1.000
_cell.angle_alpha   90.00
_cell.angle_beta   90.00
_cell.angle_gamma   90.00
#
_symmetry.space_group_name_H-M   'P 1'
#
loop_
_entity.id
_entity.type
_entity.pdbx_description
1 polymer ?
#
loop_
_entity_poly.entity_id
_entity_poly.type
_entity_poly.pdbx_seq_one_letter_code
_entity_poly.pdbx_strand_id
1 'polypeptide(L)'
;MMLSPSTMGNAVLPYLTLLWDCTTLTIFTAYCPMSINAPFAVSIWNNYRKDFTKMNYNEIIKRLHEPFGAKEIEWKIQVTSQDKKRGMAVAYMNARAVQKRLDEVVGAFNWKNVYSLWHDNSQICGISIFNDERSEWITKFDGAENSDIEPIKGGLSDSFKRAATVWGIGRYLYEIDGIWVEIEPKGKSFAIRQNQYGKLETEYNNAVNRIFSLKPVQQDAVPKIDSEATVPTGEYKVQSIKPSGKSSQVLELIGNNGETVKAYIKAADQSIKEGAKLSDVKIETKNSNYGDYNLISSYKLAA
;
A
#
# COMPACT_ATOMS: atom_id res chain seq x y z
N MET A 1 -10.41 23.25 -87.35
CA MET A 1 -11.60 22.45 -87.73
C MET A 1 -12.09 21.75 -86.47
N MET A 2 -13.00 22.37 -85.71
CA MET A 2 -14.47 22.27 -85.82
C MET A 2 -15.06 20.90 -85.43
N LEU A 3 -15.70 20.90 -84.23
CA LEU A 3 -16.96 20.27 -83.79
C LEU A 3 -17.06 18.75 -83.43
N SER A 4 -17.08 18.47 -82.10
CA SER A 4 -18.13 17.86 -81.22
C SER A 4 -18.80 16.49 -81.53
N PRO A 5 -19.59 15.87 -80.59
CA PRO A 5 -19.31 15.45 -79.20
C PRO A 5 -19.95 14.07 -78.82
N SER A 6 -19.63 13.52 -77.64
CA SER A 6 -20.50 12.66 -76.76
C SER A 6 -19.61 11.95 -75.72
N THR A 7 -19.97 11.60 -74.48
CA THR A 7 -20.95 12.00 -73.45
C THR A 7 -20.44 11.29 -72.17
N MET A 8 -20.78 11.83 -70.98
CA MET A 8 -20.62 11.22 -69.64
C MET A 8 -19.21 11.27 -69.03
N GLY A 9 -18.96 11.73 -67.81
CA GLY A 9 -19.79 12.28 -66.74
C GLY A 9 -18.87 12.53 -65.55
N ASN A 10 -18.82 13.77 -65.06
CA ASN A 10 -18.06 14.20 -63.88
C ASN A 10 -18.82 13.88 -62.58
N ALA A 11 -18.12 13.63 -61.47
CA ALA A 11 -18.17 14.51 -60.28
C ALA A 11 -17.44 13.95 -59.04
N VAL A 12 -16.29 14.56 -58.73
CA VAL A 12 -15.84 15.17 -57.47
C VAL A 12 -16.57 14.81 -56.15
N LEU A 13 -15.80 14.36 -55.15
CA LEU A 13 -16.15 14.33 -53.72
C LEU A 13 -15.55 15.54 -52.98
N PRO A 14 -16.31 16.29 -52.17
CA PRO A 14 -15.76 17.22 -51.19
C PRO A 14 -15.97 16.77 -49.73
N TYR A 15 -15.02 17.20 -48.90
CA TYR A 15 -15.01 17.19 -47.43
C TYR A 15 -16.27 17.81 -46.81
N LEU A 16 -16.72 17.28 -45.65
CA LEU A 16 -17.56 18.05 -44.72
C LEU A 16 -17.24 17.72 -43.25
N THR A 17 -17.02 18.79 -42.51
CA THR A 17 -16.78 18.97 -41.07
C THR A 17 -17.97 18.52 -40.21
N LEU A 18 -17.73 17.87 -39.07
CA LEU A 18 -18.75 17.60 -38.04
C LEU A 18 -18.56 18.54 -36.84
N LEU A 19 -19.51 19.47 -36.71
CA LEU A 19 -19.77 20.27 -35.51
C LEU A 19 -20.44 19.39 -34.45
N TRP A 20 -20.05 19.60 -33.19
CA TRP A 20 -20.72 19.05 -32.02
C TRP A 20 -21.99 19.85 -31.77
N ASP A 21 -23.15 19.18 -31.75
CA ASP A 21 -24.30 19.73 -31.06
C ASP A 21 -25.05 18.63 -30.30
N CYS A 22 -25.36 18.96 -29.05
CA CYS A 22 -25.85 18.06 -28.03
C CYS A 22 -27.35 18.28 -27.91
N THR A 23 -28.17 17.43 -28.51
CA THR A 23 -29.55 17.08 -28.08
C THR A 23 -30.24 16.22 -29.15
N THR A 24 -31.15 15.34 -28.71
CA THR A 24 -32.02 14.42 -29.48
C THR A 24 -31.39 13.11 -29.99
N LEU A 25 -31.58 12.07 -29.16
CA LEU A 25 -31.45 10.66 -29.50
C LEU A 25 -32.62 10.27 -30.42
N THR A 26 -32.42 10.27 -31.74
CA THR A 26 -33.36 9.65 -32.69
C THR A 26 -32.64 8.52 -33.41
N ILE A 27 -32.95 7.28 -33.03
CA ILE A 27 -32.40 6.07 -33.64
C ILE A 27 -33.10 5.86 -34.98
N PHE A 28 -32.38 6.07 -36.09
CA PHE A 28 -32.80 5.57 -37.40
C PHE A 28 -32.48 4.07 -37.47
N THR A 29 -33.48 3.24 -37.23
CA THR A 29 -33.42 1.81 -37.58
C THR A 29 -33.76 1.63 -39.06
N ALA A 30 -32.77 1.29 -39.87
CA ALA A 30 -32.99 0.74 -41.20
C ALA A 30 -32.19 -0.56 -41.36
N TYR A 31 -32.94 -1.67 -41.45
CA TYR A 31 -32.60 -2.96 -42.06
C TYR A 31 -31.42 -3.78 -41.48
N CYS A 32 -31.75 -4.63 -40.50
CA CYS A 32 -31.25 -6.02 -40.42
C CYS A 32 -32.23 -6.85 -39.57
N PRO A 33 -32.91 -7.89 -40.10
CA PRO A 33 -33.79 -8.72 -39.30
C PRO A 33 -32.96 -9.81 -38.62
N MET A 34 -32.28 -9.46 -37.53
CA MET A 34 -31.89 -10.44 -36.52
C MET A 34 -32.59 -10.05 -35.23
N SER A 35 -33.58 -10.84 -34.87
CA SER A 35 -34.16 -10.87 -33.52
C SER A 35 -33.05 -11.28 -32.55
N ILE A 36 -32.33 -10.28 -32.01
CA ILE A 36 -31.44 -10.49 -30.88
C ILE A 36 -32.35 -10.43 -29.65
N ASN A 37 -32.57 -11.58 -29.03
CA ASN A 37 -33.24 -11.70 -27.75
C ASN A 37 -32.65 -10.70 -26.75
N ALA A 38 -33.48 -9.75 -26.30
CA ALA A 38 -33.17 -8.73 -25.29
C ALA A 38 -32.41 -9.23 -24.03
N PRO A 39 -32.60 -10.46 -23.51
CA PRO A 39 -31.81 -10.92 -22.35
C PRO A 39 -30.30 -11.10 -22.64
N PHE A 40 -29.88 -11.30 -23.89
CA PHE A 40 -28.44 -11.48 -24.20
C PHE A 40 -27.68 -10.15 -24.22
N ALA A 41 -28.31 -9.08 -24.71
CA ALA A 41 -27.74 -7.73 -24.68
C ALA A 41 -27.62 -7.18 -23.26
N VAL A 42 -28.60 -7.45 -22.39
CA VAL A 42 -28.57 -7.06 -20.96
C VAL A 42 -27.48 -7.84 -20.20
N SER A 43 -27.26 -9.11 -20.52
CA SER A 43 -26.18 -9.94 -19.97
C SER A 43 -24.79 -9.39 -20.34
N ILE A 44 -24.58 -9.03 -21.62
CA ILE A 44 -23.31 -8.44 -22.09
C ILE A 44 -23.08 -7.06 -21.47
N TRP A 45 -24.14 -6.24 -21.36
CA TRP A 45 -24.06 -4.90 -20.74
C TRP A 45 -23.81 -4.98 -19.22
N ASN A 46 -24.42 -5.94 -18.52
CA ASN A 46 -24.16 -6.17 -17.09
C ASN A 46 -22.78 -6.78 -16.83
N ASN A 47 -22.24 -7.60 -17.74
CA ASN A 47 -20.85 -8.07 -17.64
C ASN A 47 -19.85 -6.93 -17.88
N TYR A 48 -20.09 -6.03 -18.83
CA TYR A 48 -19.24 -4.84 -19.06
C TYR A 48 -19.34 -3.79 -17.93
N ARG A 49 -20.45 -3.78 -17.17
CA ARG A 49 -20.68 -2.85 -16.03
C ARG A 49 -20.02 -3.32 -14.73
N LYS A 50 -19.60 -4.58 -14.62
CA LYS A 50 -18.94 -5.11 -13.40
C LYS A 50 -17.55 -4.52 -13.16
N ASP A 51 -16.89 -4.00 -14.19
CA ASP A 51 -15.49 -3.57 -14.12
C ASP A 51 -15.29 -2.10 -13.70
N PHE A 52 -16.35 -1.38 -13.36
CA PHE A 52 -16.25 -0.02 -12.80
C PHE A 52 -16.82 0.07 -11.38
N THR A 53 -16.70 -1.01 -10.60
CA THR A 53 -16.88 -0.91 -9.15
C THR A 53 -15.60 -0.35 -8.54
N LYS A 54 -15.68 0.93 -8.18
CA LYS A 54 -14.66 1.69 -7.47
C LYS A 54 -14.16 0.88 -6.26
N MET A 55 -12.88 0.50 -6.25
CA MET A 55 -12.33 -0.29 -5.14
C MET A 55 -12.36 0.53 -3.85
N ASN A 56 -12.83 -0.07 -2.76
CA ASN A 56 -12.74 0.51 -1.43
C ASN A 56 -11.27 0.62 -1.01
N TYR A 57 -10.94 1.62 -0.18
CA TYR A 57 -9.61 1.83 0.40
C TYR A 57 -8.95 0.56 0.94
N ASN A 58 -9.69 -0.31 1.64
CA ASN A 58 -9.15 -1.56 2.20
C ASN A 58 -8.67 -2.53 1.10
N GLU A 59 -9.39 -2.61 -0.02
CA GLU A 59 -8.99 -3.45 -1.15
C GLU A 59 -7.78 -2.86 -1.88
N ILE A 60 -7.71 -1.53 -2.02
CA ILE A 60 -6.53 -0.85 -2.58
C ILE A 60 -5.29 -1.21 -1.75
N ILE A 61 -5.33 -1.00 -0.44
CA ILE A 61 -4.19 -1.30 0.44
C ILE A 61 -3.81 -2.78 0.37
N LYS A 62 -4.80 -3.68 0.37
CA LYS A 62 -4.57 -5.12 0.24
C LYS A 62 -3.81 -5.45 -1.05
N ARG A 63 -4.24 -4.93 -2.21
CA ARG A 63 -3.58 -5.17 -3.50
C ARG A 63 -2.21 -4.52 -3.62
N LEU A 64 -2.01 -3.34 -3.03
CA LEU A 64 -0.68 -2.72 -2.94
C LEU A 64 0.31 -3.60 -2.17
N HIS A 65 -0.18 -4.34 -1.16
CA HIS A 65 0.63 -5.22 -0.31
C HIS A 65 0.89 -6.61 -0.91
N GLU A 66 0.25 -6.98 -2.03
CA GLU A 66 0.44 -8.30 -2.65
C GLU A 66 1.91 -8.52 -3.05
N PRO A 67 2.43 -9.75 -2.92
CA PRO A 67 3.78 -10.04 -3.36
C PRO A 67 3.93 -9.83 -4.88
N PHE A 68 5.17 -9.64 -5.31
CA PHE A 68 5.50 -9.60 -6.74
C PHE A 68 5.73 -11.03 -7.23
N GLY A 69 5.62 -11.27 -8.53
CA GLY A 69 6.12 -12.52 -9.08
C GLY A 69 7.64 -12.59 -8.93
N ALA A 70 8.21 -13.78 -8.75
CA ALA A 70 9.66 -13.96 -8.63
C ALA A 70 10.46 -13.35 -9.80
N LYS A 71 9.86 -13.34 -11.00
CA LYS A 71 10.44 -12.76 -12.23
C LYS A 71 10.40 -11.23 -12.27
N GLU A 72 9.57 -10.59 -11.45
CA GLU A 72 9.48 -9.13 -11.34
C GLU A 72 10.45 -8.58 -10.29
N ILE A 73 11.10 -9.45 -9.52
CA ILE A 73 12.10 -9.12 -8.52
C ILE A 73 13.50 -9.18 -9.12
N GLU A 74 14.32 -8.20 -8.75
CA GLU A 74 15.72 -8.14 -9.11
C GLU A 74 16.61 -8.43 -7.89
N TRP A 75 17.87 -8.81 -8.16
CA TRP A 75 18.83 -9.20 -7.13
C TRP A 75 20.10 -8.38 -7.24
N LYS A 76 20.55 -7.82 -6.12
CA LYS A 76 21.82 -7.09 -6.03
C LYS A 76 22.74 -7.75 -5.01
N ILE A 77 24.04 -7.70 -5.28
CA ILE A 77 25.05 -8.10 -4.30
C ILE A 77 25.26 -6.97 -3.30
N GLN A 78 25.02 -7.25 -2.02
CA GLN A 78 25.24 -6.28 -0.94
C GLN A 78 26.61 -6.42 -0.31
N VAL A 79 27.05 -7.65 -0.07
CA VAL A 79 28.33 -7.97 0.58
C VAL A 79 29.02 -9.07 -0.21
N THR A 80 30.35 -9.02 -0.31
CA THR A 80 31.17 -10.07 -0.93
C THR A 80 31.99 -10.80 0.12
N SER A 81 32.26 -12.09 -0.12
CA SER A 81 33.19 -12.86 0.70
C SER A 81 34.63 -12.37 0.49
N GLN A 82 35.51 -12.63 1.46
CA GLN A 82 36.94 -12.29 1.39
C GLN A 82 37.60 -12.83 0.11
N ASP A 83 37.23 -14.06 -0.29
CA ASP A 83 37.76 -14.71 -1.50
C ASP A 83 37.16 -14.16 -2.81
N LYS A 84 36.17 -13.26 -2.73
CA LYS A 84 35.43 -12.68 -3.88
C LYS A 84 34.75 -13.71 -4.81
N LYS A 85 34.62 -14.97 -4.38
CA LYS A 85 33.92 -16.05 -5.10
C LYS A 85 32.42 -16.13 -4.81
N ARG A 86 31.99 -15.60 -3.66
CA ARG A 86 30.60 -15.59 -3.22
C ARG A 86 30.16 -14.19 -2.82
N GLY A 87 28.88 -13.90 -3.03
CA GLY A 87 28.24 -12.65 -2.62
C GLY A 87 26.89 -12.92 -1.97
N MET A 88 26.51 -12.02 -1.05
CA MET A 88 25.20 -11.99 -0.45
C MET A 88 24.26 -11.24 -1.40
N ALA A 89 23.34 -11.97 -2.03
CA ALA A 89 22.32 -11.41 -2.91
C ALA A 89 21.09 -11.02 -2.08
N VAL A 90 20.60 -9.79 -2.31
CA VAL A 90 19.40 -9.24 -1.66
C VAL A 90 18.39 -8.86 -2.72
N ALA A 91 17.14 -9.25 -2.48
CA ALA A 91 16.02 -8.95 -3.35
C ALA A 91 15.65 -7.46 -3.29
N TYR A 92 15.35 -6.87 -4.43
CA TYR A 92 14.79 -5.53 -4.52
C TYR A 92 13.81 -5.43 -5.70
N MET A 93 12.87 -4.50 -5.60
CA MET A 93 11.93 -4.20 -6.68
C MET A 93 12.46 -3.09 -7.59
N ASN A 94 12.14 -3.16 -8.89
CA ASN A 94 12.41 -2.09 -9.84
C ASN A 94 11.31 -1.02 -9.77
N ALA A 95 11.66 0.25 -10.03
CA ALA A 95 10.71 1.34 -10.09
C ALA A 95 9.58 1.11 -11.09
N ARG A 96 9.83 0.42 -12.22
CA ARG A 96 8.79 0.09 -13.22
C ARG A 96 7.76 -0.89 -12.67
N ALA A 97 8.17 -1.84 -11.85
CA ALA A 97 7.26 -2.79 -11.21
C ALA A 97 6.32 -2.07 -10.22
N VAL A 98 6.85 -1.08 -9.49
CA VAL A 98 6.05 -0.21 -8.62
C VAL A 98 5.05 0.62 -9.41
N GLN A 99 5.47 1.27 -10.50
CA GLN A 99 4.58 2.06 -11.37
C GLN A 99 3.44 1.22 -11.93
N LYS A 100 3.78 0.05 -12.49
CA LYS A 100 2.80 -0.91 -12.99
C LYS A 100 1.80 -1.32 -11.90
N ARG A 101 2.26 -1.63 -10.68
CA ARG A 101 1.36 -1.97 -9.56
C ARG A 101 0.44 -0.81 -9.19
N LEU A 102 0.93 0.43 -9.18
CA LEU A 102 0.11 1.61 -8.92
C LEU A 102 -0.95 1.80 -10.04
N ASP A 103 -0.55 1.68 -11.29
CA ASP A 103 -1.45 1.78 -12.45
C ASP A 103 -2.54 0.70 -12.41
N GLU A 104 -2.20 -0.54 -12.07
CA GLU A 104 -3.12 -1.67 -11.98
C GLU A 104 -4.09 -1.56 -10.79
N VAL A 105 -3.63 -1.02 -9.65
CA VAL A 105 -4.42 -0.98 -8.42
C VAL A 105 -5.25 0.28 -8.30
N VAL A 106 -4.71 1.46 -8.56
CA VAL A 106 -5.47 2.71 -8.40
C VAL A 106 -5.84 3.35 -9.73
N GLY A 107 -5.15 3.01 -10.82
CA GLY A 107 -5.32 3.64 -12.13
C GLY A 107 -4.34 4.79 -12.33
N ALA A 108 -3.85 4.94 -13.57
CA ALA A 108 -2.80 5.90 -13.92
C ALA A 108 -3.12 7.37 -13.58
N PHE A 109 -4.40 7.74 -13.48
CA PHE A 109 -4.82 9.10 -13.12
C PHE A 109 -5.01 9.31 -11.60
N ASN A 110 -4.98 8.24 -10.80
CA ASN A 110 -5.29 8.28 -9.36
C ASN A 110 -4.05 8.13 -8.48
N TRP A 111 -2.86 8.22 -9.07
CA TRP A 111 -1.63 8.41 -8.34
C TRP A 111 -0.74 9.45 -9.02
N LYS A 112 0.12 10.08 -8.23
CA LYS A 112 1.15 11.00 -8.72
C LYS A 112 2.36 10.95 -7.81
N ASN A 113 3.52 11.28 -8.34
CA ASN A 113 4.74 11.42 -7.57
C ASN A 113 5.29 12.85 -7.69
N VAL A 114 5.90 13.32 -6.61
CA VAL A 114 6.63 14.58 -6.56
C VAL A 114 8.04 14.31 -6.09
N TYR A 115 9.01 15.03 -6.66
CA TYR A 115 10.39 14.98 -6.22
C TYR A 115 10.78 16.34 -5.65
N SER A 116 11.61 16.31 -4.62
CA SER A 116 12.18 17.50 -4.03
C SER A 116 13.64 17.24 -3.69
N LEU A 117 14.51 18.17 -4.06
CA LEU A 117 15.90 18.15 -3.66
C LEU A 117 15.96 18.37 -2.15
N TRP A 118 16.73 17.55 -1.46
CA TRP A 118 16.92 17.65 -0.02
C TRP A 118 18.40 17.57 0.28
N HIS A 119 19.02 18.70 0.64
CA HIS A 119 20.48 18.85 0.66
C HIS A 119 21.11 18.58 -0.72
N ASP A 120 22.39 18.92 -0.90
CA ASP A 120 23.06 18.84 -2.22
C ASP A 120 23.16 17.41 -2.77
N ASN A 121 23.02 16.39 -1.91
CA ASN A 121 23.27 14.99 -2.23
C ASN A 121 22.12 14.03 -1.90
N SER A 122 20.89 14.52 -1.67
CA SER A 122 19.76 13.63 -1.40
C SER A 122 18.48 14.06 -2.09
N GLN A 123 17.62 13.08 -2.35
CA GLN A 123 16.34 13.25 -3.02
C GLN A 123 15.23 12.78 -2.09
N ILE A 124 14.17 13.57 -1.97
CA ILE A 124 12.91 13.16 -1.35
C ILE A 124 11.89 12.89 -2.47
N CYS A 125 11.19 11.78 -2.35
CA CYS A 125 10.05 11.44 -3.20
C CYS A 125 8.77 11.36 -2.36
N GLY A 126 7.71 12.01 -2.83
CA GLY A 126 6.37 11.85 -2.30
C GLY A 126 5.50 11.11 -3.30
N ILE A 127 4.87 10.01 -2.90
CA ILE A 127 3.83 9.34 -3.69
C ILE A 127 2.48 9.69 -3.09
N SER A 128 1.60 10.23 -3.93
CA SER A 128 0.23 10.58 -3.57
C SER A 128 -0.75 9.64 -4.25
N ILE A 129 -1.68 9.10 -3.48
CA ILE A 129 -2.82 8.30 -3.98
C ILE A 129 -4.10 9.06 -3.66
N PHE A 130 -5.01 9.12 -4.63
CA PHE A 130 -6.30 9.77 -4.43
C PHE A 130 -7.21 8.89 -3.58
N ASN A 131 -7.69 9.42 -2.45
CA ASN A 131 -8.72 8.79 -1.65
C ASN A 131 -10.07 9.33 -2.08
N ASP A 132 -10.81 8.44 -2.74
CA ASP A 132 -12.12 8.72 -3.30
C ASP A 132 -13.24 8.91 -2.27
N GLU A 133 -13.18 8.22 -1.13
CA GLU A 133 -14.20 8.34 -0.06
C GLU A 133 -14.10 9.70 0.62
N ARG A 134 -12.87 10.20 0.77
CA ARG A 134 -12.57 11.49 1.41
C ARG A 134 -12.40 12.63 0.41
N SER A 135 -12.41 12.32 -0.90
CA SER A 135 -12.14 13.26 -1.99
C SER A 135 -10.86 14.07 -1.79
N GLU A 136 -9.79 13.43 -1.31
CA GLU A 136 -8.53 14.09 -0.98
C GLU A 136 -7.32 13.30 -1.47
N TRP A 137 -6.20 13.99 -1.67
CA TRP A 137 -4.92 13.34 -1.96
C TRP A 137 -4.18 13.03 -0.66
N ILE A 138 -3.81 11.77 -0.47
CA ILE A 138 -2.94 11.37 0.64
C ILE A 138 -1.54 11.18 0.08
N THR A 139 -0.57 11.92 0.63
CA THR A 139 0.84 11.84 0.22
C THR A 139 1.70 11.25 1.31
N LYS A 140 2.59 10.33 0.94
CA LYS A 140 3.62 9.77 1.83
C LYS A 140 5.00 10.02 1.21
N PHE A 141 5.94 10.40 2.05
CA PHE A 141 7.30 10.79 1.65
C PHE A 141 8.34 9.83 2.21
N ASP A 142 9.41 9.60 1.44
CA ASP A 142 10.66 9.00 1.88
C ASP A 142 11.81 9.59 1.04
N GLY A 143 13.05 9.41 1.47
CA GLY A 143 14.23 9.96 0.82
C GLY A 143 15.34 8.94 0.65
N ALA A 144 16.25 9.23 -0.28
CA ALA A 144 17.46 8.46 -0.51
C ALA A 144 18.63 9.39 -0.84
N GLU A 145 19.83 8.95 -0.50
CA GLU A 145 21.06 9.61 -0.92
C GLU A 145 21.35 9.33 -2.40
N ASN A 146 22.11 10.22 -3.02
CA ASN A 146 22.58 10.06 -4.38
C ASN A 146 23.57 8.87 -4.49
N SER A 147 23.52 8.12 -5.60
CA SER A 147 24.40 6.96 -5.80
C SER A 147 25.81 7.33 -6.27
N ASP A 148 26.81 6.50 -6.00
CA ASP A 148 28.20 6.73 -6.46
C ASP A 148 28.42 6.59 -7.97
N ILE A 149 27.48 5.97 -8.70
CA ILE A 149 27.62 5.66 -10.14
C ILE A 149 26.87 6.68 -11.00
N GLU A 150 25.59 6.93 -10.70
CA GLU A 150 24.74 7.93 -11.35
C GLU A 150 23.98 8.73 -10.28
N PRO A 151 24.62 9.72 -9.62
CA PRO A 151 24.13 10.38 -8.41
C PRO A 151 22.64 10.72 -8.41
N ILE A 152 22.22 11.51 -9.39
CA ILE A 152 20.86 12.04 -9.48
C ILE A 152 19.86 10.93 -9.80
N LYS A 153 20.14 10.10 -10.80
CA LYS A 153 19.21 9.05 -11.27
C LYS A 153 19.05 7.92 -10.24
N GLY A 154 20.14 7.56 -9.56
CA GLY A 154 20.12 6.62 -8.45
C GLY A 154 19.27 7.13 -7.29
N GLY A 155 19.48 8.37 -6.85
CA GLY A 155 18.73 8.98 -5.75
C GLY A 155 17.23 9.12 -6.05
N LEU A 156 16.86 9.53 -7.26
CA LEU A 156 15.45 9.62 -7.68
C LEU A 156 14.76 8.25 -7.69
N SER A 157 15.41 7.23 -8.26
CA SER A 157 14.86 5.88 -8.33
C SER A 157 14.74 5.24 -6.93
N ASP A 158 15.74 5.44 -6.08
CA ASP A 158 15.74 4.84 -4.75
C ASP A 158 14.75 5.51 -3.81
N SER A 159 14.67 6.84 -3.80
CA SER A 159 13.65 7.59 -3.05
C SER A 159 12.23 7.20 -3.48
N PHE A 160 11.98 6.99 -4.78
CA PHE A 160 10.68 6.52 -5.26
C PHE A 160 10.31 5.12 -4.74
N LYS A 161 11.22 4.14 -4.83
CA LYS A 161 10.97 2.78 -4.30
C LYS A 161 10.76 2.76 -2.78
N ARG A 162 11.46 3.63 -2.06
CA ARG A 162 11.32 3.78 -0.61
C ARG A 162 9.97 4.42 -0.25
N ALA A 163 9.57 5.47 -0.95
CA ALA A 163 8.24 6.07 -0.79
C ALA A 163 7.11 5.06 -1.06
N ALA A 164 7.28 4.18 -2.05
CA ALA A 164 6.36 3.08 -2.34
C ALA A 164 6.29 2.04 -1.21
N THR A 165 7.40 1.80 -0.51
CA THR A 165 7.45 0.92 0.66
C THR A 165 6.59 1.46 1.81
N VAL A 166 6.46 2.79 1.96
CA VAL A 166 5.57 3.42 2.96
C VAL A 166 4.08 3.18 2.64
N TRP A 167 3.76 2.92 1.36
CA TRP A 167 2.45 2.42 0.91
C TRP A 167 2.30 0.90 1.03
N GLY A 168 3.33 0.20 1.50
CA GLY A 168 3.37 -1.25 1.69
C GLY A 168 3.79 -2.05 0.46
N ILE A 169 4.02 -1.39 -0.67
CA ILE A 169 4.48 -2.03 -1.90
C ILE A 169 5.89 -2.57 -1.67
N GLY A 170 6.08 -3.89 -1.83
CA GLY A 170 7.39 -4.53 -1.67
C GLY A 170 7.98 -4.49 -0.25
N ARG A 171 7.20 -4.10 0.78
CA ARG A 171 7.69 -3.99 2.16
C ARG A 171 8.17 -5.33 2.73
N TYR A 172 7.52 -6.41 2.34
CA TYR A 172 7.90 -7.78 2.73
C TYR A 172 9.30 -8.17 2.23
N LEU A 173 9.87 -7.51 1.21
CA LEU A 173 11.22 -7.82 0.72
C LEU A 173 12.30 -7.57 1.78
N TYR A 174 12.04 -6.69 2.75
CA TYR A 174 12.95 -6.46 3.88
C TYR A 174 12.91 -7.59 4.93
N GLU A 175 11.91 -8.46 4.88
CA GLU A 175 11.79 -9.64 5.75
C GLU A 175 12.48 -10.87 5.14
N ILE A 176 12.91 -10.79 3.87
CA ILE A 176 13.61 -11.86 3.18
C ILE A 176 15.11 -11.73 3.45
N ASP A 177 15.69 -12.76 4.06
CA ASP A 177 17.12 -12.83 4.33
C ASP A 177 17.94 -12.84 3.04
N GLY A 178 19.14 -12.26 3.11
CA GLY A 178 20.10 -12.32 2.02
C GLY A 178 20.54 -13.76 1.74
N ILE A 179 20.72 -14.08 0.45
CA ILE A 179 21.09 -15.44 0.00
C ILE A 179 22.52 -15.42 -0.52
N TRP A 180 23.37 -16.28 0.04
CA TRP A 180 24.74 -16.45 -0.46
C TRP A 180 24.76 -17.25 -1.77
N VAL A 181 25.23 -16.59 -2.83
CA VAL A 181 25.34 -17.14 -4.19
C VAL A 181 26.77 -17.02 -4.73
N GLU A 182 27.07 -17.82 -5.74
CA GLU A 182 28.30 -17.67 -6.51
C GLU A 182 28.23 -16.44 -7.42
N ILE A 183 29.34 -15.71 -7.46
CA ILE A 183 29.47 -14.47 -8.24
C ILE A 183 30.64 -14.56 -9.22
N GLU A 184 30.60 -13.72 -10.24
CA GLU A 184 31.66 -13.53 -11.22
C GLU A 184 32.02 -12.05 -11.36
N PRO A 185 33.29 -11.71 -11.60
CA PRO A 185 33.70 -10.32 -11.80
C PRO A 185 33.11 -9.78 -13.12
N LYS A 186 32.51 -8.60 -13.07
CA LYS A 186 31.96 -7.88 -14.22
C LYS A 186 32.43 -6.42 -14.19
N GLY A 187 33.57 -6.16 -14.82
CA GLY A 187 34.19 -4.83 -14.80
C GLY A 187 34.60 -4.43 -13.38
N LYS A 188 34.06 -3.30 -12.88
CA LYS A 188 34.30 -2.82 -11.51
C LYS A 188 33.35 -3.41 -10.47
N SER A 189 32.37 -4.22 -10.88
CA SER A 189 31.35 -4.81 -10.00
C SER A 189 31.32 -6.33 -10.11
N PHE A 190 30.40 -6.96 -9.37
CA PHE A 190 30.19 -8.40 -9.39
C PHE A 190 28.79 -8.71 -9.94
N ALA A 191 28.70 -9.76 -10.74
CA ALA A 191 27.45 -10.30 -11.25
C ALA A 191 27.15 -11.66 -10.61
N ILE A 192 25.87 -11.97 -10.44
CA ILE A 192 25.41 -13.30 -10.01
C ILE A 192 25.51 -14.25 -11.21
N ARG A 193 26.08 -15.44 -10.99
CA ARG A 193 26.16 -16.46 -12.05
C ARG A 193 24.77 -16.93 -12.49
N GLN A 194 24.58 -17.16 -13.79
CA GLN A 194 23.27 -17.51 -14.36
C GLN A 194 22.65 -18.78 -13.76
N ASN A 195 23.47 -19.77 -13.39
CA ASN A 195 23.01 -21.01 -12.76
C ASN A 195 22.44 -20.82 -11.34
N GLN A 196 22.64 -19.66 -10.70
CA GLN A 196 22.16 -19.39 -9.35
C GLN A 196 20.73 -18.84 -9.33
N TYR A 197 20.19 -18.34 -10.44
CA TYR A 197 18.86 -17.72 -10.47
C TYR A 197 17.74 -18.70 -10.15
N GLY A 198 17.87 -19.98 -10.53
CA GLY A 198 16.89 -21.02 -10.14
C GLY A 198 16.83 -21.23 -8.63
N LYS A 199 17.97 -21.13 -7.94
CA LYS A 199 18.04 -21.15 -6.47
C LYS A 199 17.37 -19.91 -5.88
N LEU A 200 17.71 -18.73 -6.39
CA LEU A 200 17.14 -17.46 -5.91
C LEU A 200 15.62 -17.42 -6.05
N GLU A 201 15.07 -17.88 -7.17
CA GLU A 201 13.63 -17.99 -7.40
C GLU A 201 12.96 -18.95 -6.40
N THR A 202 13.57 -20.11 -6.16
CA THR A 202 13.05 -21.11 -5.20
C THR A 202 13.02 -20.54 -3.79
N GLU A 203 14.12 -19.94 -3.32
CA GLU A 203 14.21 -19.34 -1.99
C GLU A 203 13.25 -18.16 -1.82
N TYR A 204 13.11 -17.32 -2.85
CA TYR A 204 12.14 -16.23 -2.84
C TYR A 204 10.70 -16.75 -2.70
N ASN A 205 10.31 -17.73 -3.51
CA ASN A 205 8.96 -18.32 -3.45
C ASN A 205 8.71 -18.96 -2.08
N ASN A 206 9.70 -19.65 -1.51
CA ASN A 206 9.60 -20.21 -0.17
C ASN A 206 9.43 -19.12 0.89
N ALA A 207 10.19 -18.03 0.81
CA ALA A 207 10.10 -16.91 1.73
C ALA A 207 8.74 -16.19 1.63
N VAL A 208 8.26 -15.93 0.41
CA VAL A 208 6.93 -15.36 0.18
C VAL A 208 5.85 -16.29 0.71
N ASN A 209 5.91 -17.58 0.41
CA ASN A 209 4.96 -18.55 0.96
C ASN A 209 4.99 -18.56 2.48
N ARG A 210 6.16 -18.46 3.11
CA ARG A 210 6.26 -18.35 4.57
C ARG A 210 5.59 -17.07 5.09
N ILE A 211 5.91 -15.91 4.53
CA ILE A 211 5.39 -14.61 4.98
C ILE A 211 3.87 -14.52 4.81
N PHE A 212 3.36 -15.03 3.69
CA PHE A 212 1.95 -14.88 3.33
C PHE A 212 1.07 -16.10 3.71
N SER A 213 1.62 -17.31 3.81
CA SER A 213 0.87 -18.50 4.31
C SER A 213 0.81 -18.57 5.84
N LEU A 214 1.72 -17.89 6.55
CA LEU A 214 1.62 -17.69 8.00
C LEU A 214 0.59 -16.61 8.41
N LYS A 215 -0.20 -16.09 7.47
CA LYS A 215 -1.45 -15.37 7.77
C LYS A 215 -2.63 -16.29 7.44
N PRO A 216 -3.13 -17.01 8.45
CA PRO A 216 -3.84 -16.36 9.52
C PRO A 216 -3.19 -16.64 10.88
N VAL A 217 -2.46 -15.66 11.42
CA VAL A 217 -2.75 -15.33 12.81
C VAL A 217 -4.14 -14.73 12.72
N GLN A 218 -5.14 -15.50 13.17
CA GLN A 218 -6.36 -14.92 13.71
C GLN A 218 -5.93 -13.59 14.33
N GLN A 219 -6.56 -12.46 13.96
CA GLN A 219 -6.72 -11.39 14.96
C GLN A 219 -6.99 -12.16 16.23
N ASP A 220 -6.10 -12.09 17.25
CA ASP A 220 -6.37 -12.72 18.52
C ASP A 220 -7.83 -12.45 18.75
N ALA A 221 -8.61 -13.53 18.77
CA ALA A 221 -10.01 -13.44 19.05
C ALA A 221 -10.03 -12.92 20.48
N VAL A 222 -9.92 -11.59 20.64
CA VAL A 222 -10.64 -10.90 21.67
C VAL A 222 -12.04 -11.40 21.41
N PRO A 223 -12.58 -12.26 22.30
CA PRO A 223 -13.93 -12.75 22.13
C PRO A 223 -14.77 -11.52 21.83
N LYS A 224 -15.59 -11.59 20.79
CA LYS A 224 -16.74 -10.69 20.72
C LYS A 224 -17.54 -10.97 21.97
N ILE A 225 -17.23 -10.26 23.04
CA ILE A 225 -18.15 -10.10 24.15
C ILE A 225 -19.10 -9.04 23.61
N ASP A 226 -20.18 -9.53 23.04
CA ASP A 226 -21.40 -8.76 22.89
C ASP A 226 -21.79 -8.30 24.29
N SER A 227 -21.33 -7.14 24.69
CA SER A 227 -21.85 -6.44 25.84
C SER A 227 -21.47 -4.97 25.72
N GLU A 228 -22.48 -4.16 25.46
CA GLU A 228 -22.63 -2.89 26.16
C GLU A 228 -22.40 -3.15 27.66
N ALA A 229 -21.15 -3.08 28.10
CA ALA A 229 -20.80 -3.19 29.50
C ALA A 229 -20.25 -1.83 29.94
N THR A 230 -21.14 -1.08 30.57
CA THR A 230 -20.80 0.06 31.40
C THR A 230 -19.73 -0.38 32.40
N VAL A 231 -18.50 0.11 32.26
CA VAL A 231 -17.39 -0.25 33.16
C VAL A 231 -17.78 0.19 34.59
N PRO A 232 -17.81 -0.73 35.58
CA PRO A 232 -18.18 -0.36 36.94
C PRO A 232 -17.13 0.58 37.53
N THR A 233 -17.62 1.68 38.10
CA THR A 233 -16.83 2.61 38.91
C THR A 233 -16.39 1.87 40.16
N GLY A 234 -15.18 1.31 40.14
CA GLY A 234 -14.63 0.46 41.18
C GLY A 234 -13.22 0.87 41.59
N GLU A 235 -12.74 0.29 42.68
CA GLU A 235 -11.34 0.42 43.12
C GLU A 235 -10.44 -0.48 42.27
N TYR A 236 -9.32 0.08 41.81
CA TYR A 236 -8.34 -0.60 40.96
C TYR A 236 -6.94 -0.50 41.59
N LYS A 237 -6.15 -1.57 41.48
CA LYS A 237 -4.73 -1.56 41.87
C LYS A 237 -3.84 -1.51 40.64
N VAL A 238 -2.84 -0.64 40.64
CA VAL A 238 -1.86 -0.54 39.55
C VAL A 238 -0.86 -1.70 39.66
N GLN A 239 -0.86 -2.59 38.68
CA GLN A 239 0.06 -3.73 38.61
C GLN A 239 1.39 -3.35 37.97
N SER A 240 1.36 -2.66 36.83
CA SER A 240 2.57 -2.23 36.13
C SER A 240 2.36 -0.89 35.41
N ILE A 241 3.43 -0.11 35.31
CA ILE A 241 3.46 1.16 34.57
C ILE A 241 4.49 1.04 33.46
N LYS A 242 4.06 1.13 32.21
CA LYS A 242 4.96 1.11 31.04
C LYS A 242 4.92 2.45 30.32
N PRO A 243 6.07 3.09 30.07
CA PRO A 243 6.09 4.31 29.27
C PRO A 243 5.67 3.99 27.84
N SER A 244 4.74 4.79 27.29
CA SER A 244 4.25 4.65 25.92
C SER A 244 4.45 5.99 25.19
N GLY A 245 5.65 6.16 24.63
CA GLY A 245 6.05 7.40 23.95
C GLY A 245 6.48 8.51 24.90
N LYS A 246 6.59 9.75 24.38
CA LYS A 246 7.11 10.91 25.13
C LYS A 246 6.09 11.56 26.08
N SER A 247 4.80 11.30 25.91
CA SER A 247 3.72 12.03 26.58
C SER A 247 2.63 11.15 27.19
N SER A 248 2.74 9.81 27.13
CA SER A 248 1.75 8.89 27.68
C SER A 248 2.38 7.70 28.42
N GLN A 249 1.66 7.15 29.39
CA GLN A 249 2.00 5.94 30.12
C GLN A 249 0.82 4.97 30.04
N VAL A 250 1.12 3.67 29.96
CA VAL A 250 0.14 2.58 30.00
C VAL A 250 0.15 2.00 31.40
N LEU A 251 -1.04 1.92 31.98
CA LEU A 251 -1.32 1.32 33.27
C LEU A 251 -2.01 -0.02 33.05
N GLU A 252 -1.44 -1.09 33.60
CA GLU A 252 -2.15 -2.36 33.79
C GLU A 252 -2.83 -2.30 35.17
N LEU A 253 -4.15 -2.15 35.19
CA LEU A 253 -4.97 -2.05 36.38
C LEU A 253 -5.64 -3.39 36.68
N ILE A 254 -5.69 -3.80 37.94
CA ILE A 254 -6.42 -4.98 38.40
C ILE A 254 -7.58 -4.53 39.28
N GLY A 255 -8.80 -4.87 38.89
CA GLY A 255 -10.01 -4.68 39.70
C GLY A 255 -10.14 -5.73 40.81
N ASN A 256 -10.95 -5.46 41.84
CA ASN A 256 -11.17 -6.38 42.96
C ASN A 256 -11.80 -7.74 42.55
N ASN A 257 -12.38 -7.83 41.35
CA ASN A 257 -12.90 -9.06 40.74
C ASN A 257 -11.83 -9.88 40.02
N GLY A 258 -10.56 -9.43 39.99
CA GLY A 258 -9.47 -10.08 39.27
C GLY A 258 -9.38 -9.71 37.78
N GLU A 259 -10.26 -8.83 37.29
CA GLU A 259 -10.20 -8.36 35.91
C GLU A 259 -9.03 -7.39 35.71
N THR A 260 -8.25 -7.64 34.65
CA THR A 260 -7.12 -6.78 34.29
C THR A 260 -7.53 -5.86 33.14
N VAL A 261 -7.47 -4.55 33.37
CA VAL A 261 -7.80 -3.51 32.40
C VAL A 261 -6.54 -2.74 32.04
N LYS A 262 -6.25 -2.63 30.74
CA LYS A 262 -5.18 -1.77 30.22
C LYS A 262 -5.76 -0.39 29.91
N ALA A 263 -5.19 0.65 30.51
CA ALA A 263 -5.63 2.02 30.28
C ALA A 263 -4.45 2.99 30.14
N TYR A 264 -4.64 4.05 29.35
CA TYR A 264 -3.64 5.06 29.06
C TYR A 264 -3.85 6.29 29.95
N ILE A 265 -2.76 6.91 30.38
CA ILE A 265 -2.75 8.19 31.09
C ILE A 265 -1.68 9.11 30.49
N LYS A 266 -1.87 10.44 30.63
CA LYS A 266 -0.85 11.42 30.22
C LYS A 266 0.38 11.30 31.12
N ALA A 267 1.57 11.19 30.52
CA ALA A 267 2.84 10.98 31.22
C ALA A 267 3.28 12.14 32.14
N ALA A 268 2.59 13.29 32.10
CA ALA A 268 2.84 14.42 32.98
C ALA A 268 2.40 14.14 34.44
N ASP A 269 1.59 13.11 34.66
CA ASP A 269 1.08 12.77 35.98
C ASP A 269 2.02 11.79 36.70
N GLN A 270 2.94 12.31 37.52
CA GLN A 270 3.92 11.53 38.30
C GLN A 270 3.35 11.00 39.62
N SER A 271 2.06 11.22 39.90
CA SER A 271 1.46 10.90 41.19
C SER A 271 1.10 9.41 41.33
N ILE A 272 1.08 8.65 40.23
CA ILE A 272 0.79 7.20 40.23
C ILE A 272 2.10 6.41 40.27
N LYS A 273 2.20 5.49 41.23
CA LYS A 273 3.31 4.52 41.35
C LYS A 273 2.79 3.10 41.23
N GLU A 274 3.66 2.18 40.83
CA GLU A 274 3.34 0.74 40.85
C GLU A 274 2.90 0.32 42.25
N GLY A 275 1.78 -0.41 42.33
CA GLY A 275 1.15 -0.80 43.59
C GLY A 275 0.17 0.22 44.20
N ALA A 276 0.02 1.42 43.63
CA ALA A 276 -0.97 2.39 44.08
C ALA A 276 -2.40 1.88 43.91
N LYS A 277 -3.26 2.20 44.88
CA LYS A 277 -4.70 1.95 44.82
C LYS A 277 -5.40 3.20 44.30
N LEU A 278 -6.19 3.04 43.25
CA LEU A 278 -6.97 4.10 42.63
C LEU A 278 -8.45 3.86 42.92
N SER A 279 -9.14 4.86 43.42
CA SER A 279 -10.59 4.87 43.60
C SER A 279 -11.25 5.86 42.63
N ASP A 280 -12.55 5.70 42.37
CA ASP A 280 -13.32 6.55 41.44
C ASP A 280 -12.68 6.68 40.05
N VAL A 281 -12.11 5.59 39.51
CA VAL A 281 -11.45 5.61 38.20
C VAL A 281 -12.51 5.71 37.11
N LYS A 282 -12.46 6.80 36.32
CA LYS A 282 -13.24 6.95 35.10
C LYS A 282 -12.40 6.58 33.90
N ILE A 283 -12.85 5.55 33.18
CA ILE A 283 -12.20 5.03 31.99
C ILE A 283 -13.11 5.32 30.80
N GLU A 284 -12.59 6.06 29.82
CA GLU A 284 -13.26 6.37 28.56
C GLU A 284 -12.62 5.57 27.44
N THR A 285 -13.40 4.76 26.74
CA THR A 285 -12.94 4.11 25.51
C THR A 285 -12.94 5.13 24.37
N LYS A 286 -11.77 5.38 23.80
CA LYS A 286 -11.56 6.26 22.65
C LYS A 286 -11.13 5.46 21.44
N ASN A 287 -11.70 5.80 20.29
CA ASN A 287 -11.34 5.18 19.02
C ASN A 287 -10.12 5.88 18.42
N SER A 288 -9.16 5.09 17.93
CA SER A 288 -7.99 5.55 17.17
C SER A 288 -7.88 4.75 15.88
N ASN A 289 -7.08 5.26 14.93
CA ASN A 289 -6.71 4.57 13.69
C ASN A 289 -6.00 3.21 13.93
N TYR A 290 -5.62 2.90 15.17
CA TYR A 290 -4.98 1.65 15.59
C TYR A 290 -5.87 0.75 16.47
N GLY A 291 -7.16 1.10 16.64
CA GLY A 291 -8.12 0.39 17.48
C GLY A 291 -8.65 1.24 18.65
N ASP A 292 -9.63 0.69 19.37
CA ASP A 292 -10.16 1.29 20.58
C ASP A 292 -9.14 1.17 21.72
N TYR A 293 -8.94 2.27 22.46
CA TYR A 293 -8.08 2.31 23.62
C TYR A 293 -8.80 2.97 24.78
N ASN A 294 -8.54 2.47 25.99
CA ASN A 294 -9.12 2.99 27.21
C ASN A 294 -8.24 4.12 27.76
N LEU A 295 -8.79 5.32 27.93
CA LEU A 295 -8.11 6.47 28.51
C LEU A 295 -8.67 6.74 29.90
N ILE A 296 -7.80 6.85 30.91
CA ILE A 296 -8.22 7.31 32.24
C ILE A 296 -8.44 8.82 32.18
N SER A 297 -9.69 9.27 32.32
CA SER A 297 -10.04 10.69 32.31
C SER A 297 -9.99 11.33 33.71
N SER A 298 -10.23 10.55 34.76
CA SER A 298 -10.07 10.99 36.15
C SER A 298 -9.89 9.81 37.10
N TYR A 299 -9.17 10.01 38.22
CA TYR A 299 -9.03 9.04 39.30
C TYR A 299 -8.78 9.77 40.62
N LYS A 300 -8.95 9.08 41.75
CA LYS A 300 -8.48 9.50 43.07
C LYS A 300 -7.47 8.49 43.58
N LEU A 301 -6.39 8.96 44.21
CA LEU A 301 -5.49 8.09 44.95
C LEU A 301 -6.17 7.71 46.27
N ALA A 302 -6.39 6.43 46.49
CA ALA A 302 -6.78 5.94 47.80
C ALA A 302 -5.55 6.01 48.71
N ALA A 303 -5.72 6.58 49.92
CA ALA A 303 -4.68 6.66 50.93
C ALA A 303 -4.24 5.28 51.43
#